data_AF-A0A7J6XN94-F1
#
_entry.id   AF-A0A7J6XN94-F1
#
_cell.length_a   1.000
_cell.length_b   1.000
_cell.length_c   1.000
_cell.angle_alpha   90.00
_cell.angle_beta   90.00
_cell.angle_gamma   90.00
#
_symmetry.space_group_name_H-M   'P 1'
#
loop_
_entity.id
_entity.type
_entity.pdbx_description
1 polymer ?
#
loop_
_entity_poly.entity_id
_entity_poly.type
_entity_poly.pdbx_seq_one_letter_code
_entity_poly.pdbx_strand_id
1 'polypeptide(L)'
;MSRLNPTTLESLMQVWGLVGRSPFPPSSSGKARKGSRRISTADARLLRKAGIIEDASSTITGGWIIPFSVVEEKTTGLRRRWIAWPRDKNRDDPYEAHVPLLHISHYLPPVMAEAASCLDLKASFFQVSLPRETRHLFRCRVEDGTLVELTRLPMGYKASPEILQIITSAIAGVTTVVHRLWAAPPLVRIDVWIDNIRISGSKSDVKLWEAQVLRNADSCHASMGEERESGAAQYTFLGVRFDHSLTRRYL
;
A
#
# COMPACT_ATOMS: atom_id res chain seq x y z
N MET A 1 -14.06 -1.61 18.55
CA MET A 1 -13.15 -0.50 18.88
C MET A 1 -12.04 -0.46 17.85
N SER A 2 -11.60 0.73 17.42
CA SER A 2 -10.46 0.89 16.51
C SER A 2 -9.16 0.40 17.15
N ARG A 3 -8.25 -0.19 16.36
CA ARG A 3 -6.88 -0.51 16.81
C ARG A 3 -5.98 0.72 16.86
N LEU A 4 -6.25 1.69 15.99
CA LEU A 4 -5.48 2.92 15.88
C LEU A 4 -5.63 3.75 17.15
N ASN A 5 -4.52 4.35 17.61
CA ASN A 5 -4.61 5.36 18.65
C ASN A 5 -5.37 6.61 18.12
N PRO A 6 -5.84 7.51 19.01
CA PRO A 6 -6.68 8.64 18.59
C PRO A 6 -5.99 9.56 17.57
N THR A 7 -4.70 9.86 17.76
CA THR A 7 -3.93 10.72 16.86
C THR A 7 -3.78 10.11 15.47
N THR A 8 -3.48 8.81 15.38
CA THR A 8 -3.35 8.14 14.09
C THR A 8 -4.70 7.94 13.41
N LEU A 9 -5.78 7.72 14.18
CA LEU A 9 -7.13 7.65 13.64
C LEU A 9 -7.54 9.01 13.02
N GLU A 10 -7.29 10.11 13.70
CA GLU A 10 -7.54 11.46 13.20
C GLU A 10 -6.76 11.74 11.91
N SER A 11 -5.45 11.42 11.90
CA SER A 11 -4.61 11.52 10.70
C SER A 11 -5.16 10.68 9.55
N LEU A 12 -5.53 9.41 9.78
CA LEU A 12 -6.12 8.57 8.76
C LEU A 12 -7.42 9.18 8.21
N MET A 13 -8.29 9.69 9.08
CA MET A 13 -9.54 10.33 8.65
C MET A 13 -9.29 11.58 7.81
N GLN A 14 -8.30 12.39 8.18
CA GLN A 14 -7.92 13.58 7.42
C GLN A 14 -7.44 13.20 6.01
N VAL A 15 -6.51 12.24 5.91
CA VAL A 15 -5.97 11.79 4.62
C VAL A 15 -7.03 11.09 3.79
N TRP A 16 -7.89 10.29 4.42
CA TRP A 16 -9.01 9.63 3.75
C TRP A 16 -10.01 10.64 3.18
N GLY A 17 -10.25 11.75 3.88
CA GLY A 17 -11.08 12.86 3.37
C GLY A 17 -10.57 13.47 2.05
N LEU A 18 -9.25 13.45 1.81
CA LEU A 18 -8.65 13.95 0.57
C LEU A 18 -9.01 13.12 -0.65
N VAL A 19 -9.30 11.82 -0.45
CA VAL A 19 -9.72 10.91 -1.52
C VAL A 19 -11.00 11.44 -2.17
N GLY A 20 -11.94 11.95 -1.37
CA GLY A 20 -13.22 12.52 -1.83
C GLY A 20 -13.17 14.00 -2.20
N ARG A 21 -12.05 14.70 -1.95
CA ARG A 21 -11.91 16.11 -2.27
C ARG A 21 -11.70 16.29 -3.78
N SER A 22 -12.61 17.01 -4.43
CA SER A 22 -12.41 17.48 -5.80
C SER A 22 -11.47 18.68 -5.80
N PRO A 23 -10.37 18.66 -6.57
CA PRO A 23 -9.55 19.85 -6.75
C PRO A 23 -10.26 20.81 -7.71
N PHE A 24 -11.11 21.71 -7.19
CA PHE A 24 -11.70 22.84 -7.92
C PHE A 24 -12.56 22.42 -9.16
N PRO A 25 -13.26 23.33 -9.91
CA PRO A 25 -14.21 22.87 -10.92
C PRO A 25 -13.48 22.11 -12.02
N PRO A 26 -14.17 21.18 -12.72
CA PRO A 26 -13.55 20.22 -13.62
C PRO A 26 -12.61 20.95 -14.58
N SER A 27 -11.30 20.78 -14.35
CA SER A 27 -10.27 21.36 -15.21
C SER A 27 -10.60 20.95 -16.64
N SER A 28 -10.85 21.95 -17.48
CA SER A 28 -11.20 21.80 -18.88
C SER A 28 -10.11 20.99 -19.55
N SER A 29 -10.35 19.68 -19.73
CA SER A 29 -9.55 18.74 -20.53
C SER A 29 -8.17 19.26 -20.92
N GLY A 30 -7.27 19.44 -19.96
CA GLY A 30 -5.98 20.06 -20.21
C GLY A 30 -5.12 19.15 -21.08
N LYS A 31 -5.18 19.33 -22.42
CA LYS A 31 -4.33 18.76 -23.49
C LYS A 31 -3.79 17.33 -23.27
N ALA A 32 -4.49 16.46 -22.54
CA ALA A 32 -4.13 15.05 -22.48
C ALA A 32 -4.43 14.45 -23.85
N ARG A 33 -3.42 13.86 -24.50
CA ARG A 33 -3.62 13.17 -25.79
C ARG A 33 -4.80 12.22 -25.64
N LYS A 34 -5.75 12.24 -26.59
CA LYS A 34 -7.05 11.51 -26.53
C LYS A 34 -6.92 10.01 -26.19
N GLY A 35 -5.73 9.42 -26.38
CA GLY A 35 -5.38 8.03 -26.03
C GLY A 35 -4.82 7.80 -24.62
N SER A 36 -4.36 8.81 -23.87
CA SER A 36 -3.66 8.61 -22.59
C SER A 36 -4.58 8.28 -21.41
N ARG A 37 -5.89 8.25 -21.61
CA ARG A 37 -6.91 7.96 -20.59
C ARG A 37 -7.71 6.71 -20.96
N ARG A 38 -7.09 5.80 -21.73
CA ARG A 38 -7.72 4.58 -22.23
C ARG A 38 -7.00 3.33 -21.75
N ILE A 39 -7.76 2.34 -21.31
CA ILE A 39 -7.28 0.97 -21.08
C ILE A 39 -7.71 0.06 -22.21
N SER A 40 -6.91 -0.98 -22.47
CA SER A 40 -7.27 -2.00 -23.45
C SER A 40 -8.53 -2.74 -23.03
N THR A 41 -9.31 -3.21 -24.00
CA THR A 41 -10.52 -4.01 -23.70
C THR A 41 -10.17 -5.30 -22.94
N ALA A 42 -9.01 -5.89 -23.22
CA ALA A 42 -8.52 -7.08 -22.53
C ALA A 42 -8.18 -6.78 -21.06
N ASP A 43 -7.42 -5.71 -20.78
CA ASP A 43 -7.10 -5.31 -19.41
C ASP A 43 -8.36 -4.93 -18.63
N ALA A 44 -9.31 -4.22 -19.27
CA ALA A 44 -10.58 -3.85 -18.65
C ALA A 44 -11.37 -5.08 -18.17
N ARG A 45 -11.42 -6.16 -18.97
CA ARG A 45 -12.07 -7.43 -18.57
C ARG A 45 -11.41 -8.04 -17.33
N LEU A 46 -10.08 -8.06 -17.28
CA LEU A 46 -9.33 -8.61 -16.13
C LEU A 46 -9.54 -7.76 -14.87
N LEU A 47 -9.47 -6.43 -14.99
CA LEU A 47 -9.65 -5.51 -13.88
C LEU A 47 -11.10 -5.54 -13.33
N ARG A 48 -12.10 -5.72 -14.18
CA ARG A 48 -13.50 -5.93 -13.75
C ARG A 48 -13.65 -7.24 -13.00
N LYS A 49 -13.10 -8.34 -13.52
CA LYS A 49 -13.14 -9.64 -12.85
C LYS A 49 -12.48 -9.60 -11.47
N ALA A 50 -11.41 -8.80 -11.32
CA ALA A 50 -10.74 -8.57 -10.06
C ALA A 50 -11.45 -7.53 -9.15
N GLY A 51 -12.53 -6.91 -9.61
CA GLY A 51 -13.26 -5.90 -8.85
C GLY A 51 -12.42 -4.66 -8.55
N ILE A 52 -11.52 -4.27 -9.46
CA ILE A 52 -10.69 -3.05 -9.40
C ILE A 52 -11.36 -1.88 -10.13
N ILE A 53 -12.13 -2.18 -11.18
CA ILE A 53 -12.93 -1.21 -11.92
C ILE A 53 -14.36 -1.71 -12.10
N GLU A 54 -15.28 -0.77 -12.26
CA GLU A 54 -16.68 -1.02 -12.62
C GLU A 54 -17.20 0.02 -13.62
N ASP A 55 -18.41 -0.19 -14.14
CA ASP A 55 -19.08 0.83 -14.97
C ASP A 55 -19.26 2.11 -14.17
N ALA A 56 -18.97 3.24 -14.80
CA ALA A 56 -19.09 4.52 -14.14
C ALA A 56 -20.53 4.81 -13.70
N SER A 57 -20.68 5.29 -12.47
CA SER A 57 -21.94 5.84 -11.97
C SER A 57 -22.38 7.08 -12.76
N SER A 58 -23.67 7.44 -12.63
CA SER A 58 -24.25 8.62 -13.30
C SER A 58 -23.71 9.96 -12.77
N THR A 59 -22.94 9.97 -11.67
CA THR A 59 -22.27 11.16 -11.14
C THR A 59 -21.39 11.80 -12.20
N ILE A 60 -21.35 13.13 -12.24
CA ILE A 60 -20.49 13.87 -13.18
C ILE A 60 -19.02 13.51 -12.90
N THR A 61 -18.24 13.31 -13.97
CA THR A 61 -16.82 12.98 -13.82
C THR A 61 -16.07 14.15 -13.21
N GLY A 62 -15.53 13.97 -12.01
CA GLY A 62 -14.76 14.97 -11.29
C GLY A 62 -13.25 14.82 -11.47
N GLY A 63 -12.78 13.67 -11.96
CA GLY A 63 -11.35 13.44 -12.16
C GLY A 63 -11.03 12.26 -13.08
N TRP A 64 -9.81 12.28 -13.60
CA TRP A 64 -9.32 11.31 -14.57
C TRP A 64 -8.04 10.65 -14.08
N ILE A 65 -7.89 9.36 -14.42
CA ILE A 65 -6.62 8.64 -14.32
C ILE A 65 -5.97 8.51 -15.71
N ILE A 66 -4.65 8.44 -15.71
CA ILE A 66 -3.82 7.95 -16.81
C ILE A 66 -3.50 6.49 -16.45
N PRO A 67 -4.12 5.51 -17.12
CA PRO A 67 -3.84 4.12 -16.86
C PRO A 67 -2.66 3.64 -17.72
N PHE A 68 -1.77 2.85 -17.14
CA PHE A 68 -0.68 2.19 -17.86
C PHE A 68 -0.27 0.91 -17.13
N SER A 69 0.49 0.07 -17.81
CA SER A 69 1.06 -1.13 -17.20
C SER A 69 2.58 -1.05 -17.19
N VAL A 70 3.18 -1.52 -16.09
CA VAL A 70 4.62 -1.73 -15.94
C VAL A 70 4.87 -3.23 -15.97
N VAL A 71 5.93 -3.67 -16.64
CA VAL A 71 6.38 -5.05 -16.61
C VAL A 71 7.61 -5.10 -15.71
N GLU A 72 7.52 -5.89 -14.65
CA GLU A 72 8.60 -6.16 -13.71
C GLU A 72 9.22 -7.52 -14.03
N GLU A 73 10.53 -7.59 -13.96
CA GLU A 73 11.26 -8.85 -13.95
C GLU A 73 11.32 -9.38 -12.52
N LYS A 74 10.87 -10.62 -12.32
CA LYS A 74 11.02 -11.37 -11.08
C LYS A 74 11.81 -12.64 -11.34
N THR A 75 12.35 -13.22 -10.29
CA THR A 75 12.95 -14.57 -10.29
C THR A 75 11.98 -15.64 -10.82
N THR A 76 10.67 -15.44 -10.63
CA THR A 76 9.59 -16.32 -11.10
C THR A 76 9.07 -15.98 -12.50
N GLY A 77 9.66 -14.98 -13.18
CA GLY A 77 9.29 -14.55 -14.53
C GLY A 77 8.83 -13.10 -14.62
N LEU A 78 8.23 -12.73 -15.75
CA LEU A 78 7.71 -11.37 -15.97
C LEU A 78 6.36 -11.19 -15.27
N ARG A 79 6.24 -10.14 -14.46
CA ARG A 79 4.99 -9.74 -13.81
C ARG A 79 4.53 -8.39 -14.35
N ARG A 80 3.31 -8.34 -14.88
CA ARG A 80 2.66 -7.07 -15.24
C ARG A 80 1.96 -6.45 -14.03
N ARG A 81 2.20 -5.17 -13.77
CA ARG A 81 1.45 -4.35 -12.81
C ARG A 81 0.71 -3.24 -13.52
N TRP A 82 -0.59 -3.16 -13.26
CA TRP A 82 -1.41 -2.06 -13.76
C TRP A 82 -1.36 -0.88 -12.76
N ILE A 83 -1.18 0.33 -13.27
CA ILE A 83 -1.07 1.56 -12.50
C ILE A 83 -2.12 2.55 -12.98
N ALA A 84 -2.90 3.07 -12.04
CA ALA A 84 -3.77 4.21 -12.23
C ALA A 84 -3.09 5.47 -11.69
N TRP A 85 -2.70 6.38 -12.57
CA TRP A 85 -2.08 7.64 -12.17
C TRP A 85 -3.05 8.82 -12.33
N PRO A 86 -3.65 9.32 -11.24
CA PRO A 86 -4.49 10.51 -11.27
C PRO A 86 -3.65 11.80 -11.34
N ARG A 87 -2.94 11.99 -12.46
CA ARG A 87 -1.96 13.07 -12.66
C ARG A 87 -2.49 14.45 -12.28
N ASP A 88 -3.68 14.80 -12.76
CA ASP A 88 -4.26 16.13 -12.54
C ASP A 88 -4.63 16.31 -11.05
N LYS A 89 -5.25 15.31 -10.42
CA LYS A 89 -5.52 15.35 -8.97
C LYS A 89 -4.24 15.43 -8.14
N ASN A 90 -3.19 14.67 -8.47
CA ASN A 90 -1.91 14.77 -7.75
C ASN A 90 -1.28 16.17 -7.85
N ARG A 91 -1.41 16.83 -9.01
CA ARG A 91 -0.88 18.18 -9.24
C ARG A 91 -1.69 19.25 -8.50
N ASP A 92 -3.02 19.11 -8.52
CA ASP A 92 -3.93 20.17 -8.10
C ASP A 92 -4.33 20.05 -6.60
N ASP A 93 -4.11 18.88 -5.98
CA ASP A 93 -4.25 18.69 -4.52
C ASP A 93 -3.02 19.29 -3.81
N PRO A 94 -3.15 20.28 -2.90
CA PRO A 94 -2.00 20.87 -2.21
C PRO A 94 -1.41 19.98 -1.12
N TYR A 95 -2.07 18.86 -0.80
CA TYR A 95 -1.62 17.97 0.27
C TYR A 95 -0.37 17.18 -0.13
N GLU A 96 0.67 17.19 0.69
CA GLU A 96 1.80 16.29 0.56
C GLU A 96 1.71 15.17 1.59
N ALA A 97 2.02 13.95 1.16
CA ALA A 97 1.87 12.78 2.02
C ALA A 97 2.93 12.79 3.13
N HIS A 98 2.49 12.63 4.37
CA HIS A 98 3.33 12.59 5.56
C HIS A 98 3.68 11.15 5.92
N VAL A 99 4.33 10.45 4.99
CA VAL A 99 4.84 9.09 5.21
C VAL A 99 6.32 9.18 5.58
N PRO A 100 6.74 8.74 6.77
CA PRO A 100 8.15 8.68 7.12
C PRO A 100 8.82 7.49 6.40
N LEU A 101 8.91 7.56 5.07
CA LEU A 101 9.75 6.67 4.26
C LEU A 101 11.18 7.16 4.39
N LEU A 102 11.84 6.71 5.46
CA LEU A 102 13.14 7.21 5.84
C LEU A 102 14.24 6.69 4.91
N HIS A 103 15.42 7.30 4.95
CA HIS A 103 16.57 6.74 4.26
C HIS A 103 16.88 5.32 4.77
N ILE A 104 17.37 4.44 3.88
CA ILE A 104 17.61 3.01 4.15
C ILE A 104 18.45 2.76 5.42
N SER A 105 19.34 3.68 5.77
CA SER A 105 20.15 3.63 7.00
C SER A 105 19.32 3.47 8.28
N HIS A 106 18.10 4.01 8.34
CA HIS A 106 17.20 3.87 9.50
C HIS A 106 16.70 2.44 9.70
N TYR A 107 16.81 1.61 8.66
CA TYR A 107 16.40 0.21 8.65
C TYR A 107 17.58 -0.75 8.80
N LEU A 108 18.80 -0.26 9.02
CA LEU A 108 19.97 -1.10 9.29
C LEU A 108 20.14 -1.59 10.75
N PRO A 109 19.62 -0.94 11.81
CA PRO A 109 19.88 -1.37 13.20
C PRO A 109 19.61 -2.84 13.50
N PRO A 110 18.60 -3.51 12.88
CA PRO A 110 18.39 -4.95 13.06
C PRO A 110 19.53 -5.87 12.65
N VAL A 111 20.62 -5.39 12.04
CA VAL A 111 21.82 -6.21 11.74
C VAL A 111 22.35 -6.97 12.96
N MET A 112 22.15 -6.42 14.17
CA MET A 112 22.57 -7.02 15.44
C MET A 112 21.53 -7.99 16.04
N ALA A 113 20.36 -8.16 15.43
CA ALA A 113 19.34 -9.10 15.89
C ALA A 113 19.75 -10.56 15.58
N GLU A 114 19.09 -11.52 16.22
CA GLU A 114 19.31 -12.95 15.96
C GLU A 114 18.64 -13.40 14.66
N ALA A 115 17.41 -12.93 14.42
CA ALA A 115 16.60 -13.29 13.27
C ALA A 115 15.62 -12.17 12.92
N ALA A 116 15.03 -12.27 11.73
CA ALA A 116 13.86 -11.49 11.39
C ALA A 116 12.80 -12.30 10.63
N SER A 117 11.58 -11.78 10.63
CA SER A 117 10.55 -12.17 9.68
C SER A 117 10.20 -11.02 8.76
N CYS A 118 10.11 -11.28 7.47
CA CYS A 118 9.72 -10.34 6.44
C CYS A 118 8.41 -10.79 5.79
N LEU A 119 7.43 -9.89 5.75
CA LEU A 119 6.10 -10.12 5.19
C LEU A 119 5.69 -8.92 4.35
N ASP A 120 4.87 -9.13 3.32
CA ASP A 120 4.23 -8.06 2.55
C ASP A 120 2.71 -8.27 2.44
N LEU A 121 1.96 -7.20 2.15
CA LEU A 121 0.54 -7.29 1.82
C LEU A 121 0.35 -7.54 0.31
N LYS A 122 -0.38 -8.60 -0.04
CA LYS A 122 -0.60 -8.99 -1.44
C LYS A 122 -1.45 -7.97 -2.19
N ALA A 123 -0.89 -7.36 -3.24
CA ALA A 123 -1.59 -6.34 -4.02
C ALA A 123 -2.21 -5.24 -3.12
N SER A 124 -1.45 -4.86 -2.10
CA SER A 124 -1.78 -4.01 -0.95
C SER A 124 -2.81 -2.90 -1.22
N PHE A 125 -2.54 -2.00 -2.17
CA PHE A 125 -3.46 -0.91 -2.52
C PHE A 125 -4.86 -1.38 -2.97
N PHE A 126 -4.93 -2.48 -3.73
CA PHE A 126 -6.20 -2.99 -4.24
C PHE A 126 -7.07 -3.68 -3.18
N GLN A 127 -6.54 -3.93 -1.99
CA GLN A 127 -7.34 -4.43 -0.86
C GLN A 127 -8.18 -3.32 -0.21
N VAL A 128 -7.83 -2.05 -0.46
CA VAL A 128 -8.50 -0.90 0.14
C VAL A 128 -9.61 -0.39 -0.79
N SER A 129 -10.86 -0.50 -0.36
CA SER A 129 -12.04 -0.04 -1.11
C SER A 129 -12.17 1.48 -1.13
N LEU A 130 -12.49 2.05 -2.29
CA LEU A 130 -12.91 3.44 -2.40
C LEU A 130 -14.40 3.58 -2.06
N PRO A 131 -14.78 4.61 -1.27
CA PRO A 131 -16.18 4.98 -1.08
C PRO A 131 -16.82 5.29 -2.44
N ARG A 132 -18.07 4.87 -2.65
CA ARG A 132 -18.75 4.98 -3.95
C ARG A 132 -18.82 6.43 -4.43
N GLU A 133 -19.11 7.32 -3.50
CA GLU A 133 -19.22 8.76 -3.70
C GLU A 133 -17.91 9.42 -4.16
N THR A 134 -16.73 8.79 -4.00
CA THR A 134 -15.45 9.37 -4.44
C THR A 134 -14.94 8.81 -5.76
N ARG A 135 -15.51 7.70 -6.25
CA ARG A 135 -15.00 6.96 -7.44
C ARG A 135 -15.03 7.79 -8.72
N HIS A 136 -15.96 8.73 -8.82
CA HIS A 136 -16.09 9.66 -9.94
C HIS A 136 -14.88 10.59 -10.14
N LEU A 137 -13.97 10.65 -9.15
CA LEU A 137 -12.68 11.35 -9.22
C LEU A 137 -11.57 10.52 -9.89
N PHE A 138 -11.82 9.22 -10.13
CA PHE A 138 -10.83 8.27 -10.63
C PHE A 138 -11.37 7.47 -11.81
N ARG A 139 -11.63 8.16 -12.92
CA ARG A 139 -12.20 7.55 -14.13
C ARG A 139 -11.23 7.42 -15.29
N CYS A 140 -11.47 6.43 -16.14
CA CYS A 140 -10.85 6.32 -17.46
C CYS A 140 -11.85 5.71 -18.46
N ARG A 141 -11.45 5.64 -19.73
CA ARG A 141 -12.24 4.97 -20.77
C ARG A 141 -11.64 3.62 -21.14
N VAL A 142 -12.47 2.71 -21.59
CA VAL A 142 -12.03 1.53 -22.34
C VAL A 142 -11.84 1.93 -23.81
N GLU A 143 -11.07 1.15 -24.58
CA GLU A 143 -10.90 1.35 -26.03
C GLU A 143 -12.21 1.51 -26.80
N ASP A 144 -13.23 0.72 -26.42
CA ASP A 144 -14.59 0.76 -26.99
C ASP A 144 -15.39 2.02 -26.62
N GLY A 145 -14.83 2.89 -25.77
CA GLY A 145 -15.43 4.14 -25.34
C GLY A 145 -16.17 4.07 -24.01
N THR A 146 -16.37 2.87 -23.44
CA THR A 146 -17.05 2.67 -22.15
C THR A 146 -16.35 3.44 -21.05
N LEU A 147 -17.11 4.17 -20.23
CA LEU A 147 -16.58 4.89 -19.07
C LEU A 147 -16.56 3.99 -17.85
N VAL A 148 -15.40 3.91 -17.20
CA VAL A 148 -15.20 3.08 -16.00
C VAL A 148 -14.60 3.90 -14.87
N GLU A 149 -14.86 3.46 -13.64
CA GLU A 149 -14.32 4.07 -12.42
C GLU A 149 -13.61 3.06 -11.53
N LEU A 150 -12.61 3.52 -10.79
CA LEU A 150 -11.92 2.70 -9.82
C LEU A 150 -12.80 2.40 -8.62
N THR A 151 -12.73 1.16 -8.14
CA THR A 151 -13.37 0.72 -6.89
C THR A 151 -12.38 0.55 -5.75
N ARG A 152 -11.07 0.57 -6.05
CA ARG A 152 -9.97 0.37 -5.10
C ARG A 152 -8.96 1.51 -5.13
N LEU A 153 -8.23 1.68 -4.03
CA LEU A 153 -7.25 2.75 -3.86
C LEU A 153 -6.18 2.71 -4.98
N PRO A 154 -6.01 3.79 -5.77
CA PRO A 154 -5.02 3.82 -6.85
C PRO A 154 -3.59 3.96 -6.35
N MET A 155 -2.72 3.04 -6.73
CA MET A 155 -1.27 3.10 -6.41
C MET A 155 -0.61 4.43 -6.85
N GLY A 156 -1.07 5.06 -7.94
CA GLY A 156 -0.49 6.30 -8.44
C GLY A 156 -0.98 7.57 -7.75
N TYR A 157 -1.90 7.49 -6.78
CA TYR A 157 -2.35 8.67 -6.02
C TYR A 157 -1.39 8.99 -4.88
N LYS A 158 -0.99 10.25 -4.76
CA LYS A 158 0.09 10.64 -3.85
C LYS A 158 -0.19 10.38 -2.36
N ALA A 159 -1.45 10.38 -1.93
CA ALA A 159 -1.80 10.07 -0.54
C ALA A 159 -1.96 8.56 -0.27
N SER A 160 -1.98 7.71 -1.31
CA SER A 160 -2.19 6.27 -1.15
C SER A 160 -1.08 5.58 -0.35
N PRO A 161 0.22 5.90 -0.53
CA PRO A 161 1.28 5.34 0.31
C PRO A 161 1.09 5.62 1.80
N GLU A 162 0.52 6.77 2.19
CA GLU A 162 0.29 7.12 3.59
C GLU A 162 -0.83 6.33 4.21
N ILE A 163 -1.96 6.27 3.51
CA ILE A 163 -3.10 5.44 3.90
C ILE A 163 -2.62 4.01 4.12
N LEU A 164 -1.83 3.49 3.17
CA LEU A 164 -1.35 2.12 3.24
C LEU A 164 -0.30 1.93 4.35
N GLN A 165 0.62 2.88 4.54
CA GLN A 165 1.58 2.85 5.67
C GLN A 165 0.85 2.76 7.01
N ILE A 166 -0.21 3.56 7.22
CA ILE A 166 -1.00 3.54 8.46
C ILE A 166 -1.67 2.17 8.64
N ILE A 167 -2.32 1.64 7.60
CA ILE A 167 -3.00 0.34 7.64
C ILE A 167 -2.01 -0.79 7.95
N THR A 168 -0.90 -0.86 7.22
CA THR A 168 0.13 -1.89 7.41
C THR A 168 0.77 -1.77 8.79
N SER A 169 1.04 -0.54 9.25
CA SER A 169 1.57 -0.30 10.61
C SER A 169 0.60 -0.75 11.70
N ALA A 170 -0.70 -0.59 11.47
CA ALA A 170 -1.73 -1.08 12.39
C ALA A 170 -1.80 -2.60 12.43
N ILE A 171 -1.67 -3.27 11.28
CA ILE A 171 -1.60 -4.74 11.19
C ILE A 171 -0.34 -5.25 11.90
N ALA A 172 0.80 -4.58 11.70
CA ALA A 172 2.08 -4.94 12.30
C ALA A 172 2.18 -4.64 13.82
N GLY A 173 1.27 -3.82 14.34
CA GLY A 173 1.24 -3.42 15.76
C GLY A 173 2.31 -2.37 16.12
N VAL A 174 2.60 -1.44 15.22
CA VAL A 174 3.58 -0.36 15.46
C VAL A 174 3.13 0.51 16.64
N THR A 175 3.99 0.64 17.65
CA THR A 175 3.67 1.24 18.96
C THR A 175 3.19 2.70 18.89
N THR A 176 3.63 3.46 17.88
CA THR A 176 3.21 4.84 17.64
C THR A 176 1.91 4.98 16.85
N VAL A 177 1.38 3.88 16.31
CA VAL A 177 0.20 3.84 15.43
C VAL A 177 -1.02 3.24 16.13
N VAL A 178 -0.82 2.21 16.95
CA VAL A 178 -1.92 1.50 17.62
C VAL A 178 -2.01 1.84 19.11
N HIS A 179 -3.15 1.53 19.73
CA HIS A 179 -3.25 1.54 21.18
C HIS A 179 -2.31 0.50 21.81
N ARG A 180 -1.83 0.77 23.03
CA ARG A 180 -0.90 -0.09 23.79
C ARG A 180 -1.30 -1.57 23.83
N LEU A 181 -2.59 -1.88 23.91
CA LEU A 181 -3.10 -3.26 23.94
C LEU A 181 -2.80 -4.06 22.66
N TRP A 182 -2.68 -3.38 21.52
CA TRP A 182 -2.43 -3.99 20.20
C TRP A 182 -0.98 -3.83 19.74
N ALA A 183 -0.16 -3.15 20.55
CA ALA A 183 1.20 -2.78 20.21
C ALA A 183 2.16 -3.96 20.38
N ALA A 184 3.17 -4.01 19.53
CA ALA A 184 4.26 -4.97 19.64
C ALA A 184 4.98 -4.85 20.99
N PRO A 185 5.37 -5.97 21.62
CA PRO A 185 6.15 -5.93 22.85
C PRO A 185 7.54 -5.34 22.55
N PRO A 186 8.21 -4.75 23.55
CA PRO A 186 9.54 -4.17 23.38
C PRO A 186 10.63 -5.22 23.04
N LEU A 187 10.28 -6.52 23.07
CA LEU A 187 11.14 -7.64 22.71
C LEU A 187 11.38 -7.75 21.20
N VAL A 188 10.51 -7.17 20.38
CA VAL A 188 10.66 -7.16 18.92
C VAL A 188 10.69 -5.73 18.41
N ARG A 189 11.49 -5.52 17.37
CA ARG A 189 11.48 -4.30 16.58
C ARG A 189 10.65 -4.50 15.33
N ILE A 190 9.71 -3.60 15.11
CA ILE A 190 8.84 -3.55 13.94
C ILE A 190 9.30 -2.41 13.04
N ASP A 191 9.61 -2.72 11.79
CA ASP A 191 9.82 -1.72 10.74
C ASP A 191 8.79 -1.94 9.64
N VAL A 192 8.14 -0.87 9.17
CA VAL A 192 7.13 -0.92 8.11
C VAL A 192 7.50 0.05 7.00
N TRP A 193 7.41 -0.41 5.75
CA TRP A 193 7.59 0.38 4.55
C TRP A 193 6.45 0.11 3.57
N ILE A 194 5.46 1.02 3.58
CA ILE A 194 4.23 0.94 2.80
C ILE A 194 3.48 -0.37 3.08
N ASP A 195 3.75 -1.43 2.31
CA ASP A 195 3.17 -2.77 2.46
C ASP A 195 4.11 -3.81 3.05
N ASN A 196 5.41 -3.51 3.19
CA ASN A 196 6.42 -4.42 3.72
C ASN A 196 6.52 -4.27 5.24
N ILE A 197 6.62 -5.40 5.93
CA ILE A 197 6.76 -5.52 7.38
C ILE A 197 8.04 -6.31 7.65
N ARG A 198 8.90 -5.80 8.53
CA ARG A 198 9.99 -6.56 9.14
C ARG A 198 9.82 -6.60 10.65
N ILE A 199 9.95 -7.80 11.20
CA ILE A 199 9.94 -8.07 12.64
C ILE A 199 11.31 -8.63 12.98
N SER A 200 12.07 -7.97 13.84
CA SER A 200 13.44 -8.39 14.21
C SER A 200 13.60 -8.52 15.72
N GLY A 201 14.42 -9.49 16.17
CA GLY A 201 14.61 -9.80 17.58
C GLY A 201 15.17 -11.21 17.79
N SER A 202 14.87 -11.81 18.94
CA SER A 202 15.13 -13.24 19.17
C SER A 202 14.27 -14.09 18.24
N LYS A 203 14.75 -15.29 17.87
CA LYS A 203 14.01 -16.16 16.95
C LYS A 203 12.63 -16.55 17.48
N SER A 204 12.49 -16.75 18.79
CA SER A 204 11.22 -17.09 19.44
C SER A 204 10.24 -15.91 19.42
N ASP A 205 10.70 -14.71 19.78
CA ASP A 205 9.84 -13.53 19.88
C ASP A 205 9.38 -13.07 18.49
N VAL A 206 10.28 -13.14 17.50
CA VAL A 206 9.97 -12.85 16.11
C VAL A 206 8.85 -13.75 15.59
N LYS A 207 8.94 -15.07 15.78
CA LYS A 207 7.90 -16.01 15.32
C LYS A 207 6.58 -15.83 16.06
N LEU A 208 6.64 -15.55 17.36
CA LEU A 208 5.45 -15.29 18.16
C LEU A 208 4.70 -14.06 17.65
N TRP A 209 5.42 -12.96 17.41
CA TRP A 209 4.80 -11.72 16.94
C TRP A 209 4.37 -11.81 15.48
N GLU A 210 5.13 -12.51 14.64
CA GLU A 210 4.74 -12.82 13.27
C GLU A 210 3.38 -13.53 13.21
N ALA A 211 3.15 -14.53 14.06
CA ALA A 211 1.84 -15.18 14.18
C ALA A 211 0.74 -14.19 14.61
N GLN A 212 1.05 -13.20 15.45
CA GLN A 212 0.12 -12.13 15.81
C GLN A 212 -0.18 -11.19 14.63
N VAL A 213 0.81 -10.84 13.82
CA VAL A 213 0.64 -10.03 12.60
C VAL A 213 -0.27 -10.74 11.60
N LEU A 214 -0.12 -12.05 11.42
CA LEU A 214 -1.01 -12.85 10.56
C LEU A 214 -2.45 -12.84 11.08
N ARG A 215 -2.64 -13.08 12.40
CA ARG A 215 -3.98 -12.96 13.02
C ARG A 215 -4.58 -11.56 12.85
N ASN A 216 -3.75 -10.53 12.96
CA ASN A 216 -4.18 -9.16 12.77
C ASN A 216 -4.65 -8.91 11.33
N ALA A 217 -3.91 -9.41 10.34
CA ALA A 217 -4.28 -9.31 8.93
C ALA A 217 -5.60 -10.06 8.65
N ASP A 218 -5.72 -11.30 9.10
CA ASP A 218 -6.91 -12.13 8.92
C ASP A 218 -8.16 -11.48 9.51
N SER A 219 -8.06 -10.92 10.72
CA SER A 219 -9.16 -10.21 11.37
C SER A 219 -9.61 -8.93 10.65
N CYS A 220 -8.75 -8.40 9.77
CA CYS A 220 -9.03 -7.24 8.92
C CYS A 220 -9.35 -7.64 7.48
N HIS A 221 -9.48 -8.94 7.19
CA HIS A 221 -9.62 -9.49 5.83
C HIS A 221 -8.50 -9.05 4.88
N ALA A 222 -7.30 -8.80 5.42
CA ALA A 222 -6.12 -8.47 4.65
C ALA A 222 -5.37 -9.74 4.25
N SER A 223 -4.97 -9.83 2.99
CA SER A 223 -4.20 -10.94 2.44
C SER A 223 -2.70 -10.64 2.45
N MET A 224 -1.91 -11.59 2.91
CA MET A 224 -0.45 -11.54 2.89
C MET A 224 0.11 -12.03 1.55
N GLY A 225 1.32 -11.58 1.21
CA GLY A 225 2.11 -12.04 0.07
C GLY A 225 2.50 -13.52 0.18
N GLU A 226 2.86 -14.11 -0.97
CA GLU A 226 3.22 -15.52 -1.08
C GLU A 226 4.68 -15.78 -0.65
N GLU A 227 5.56 -14.79 -0.83
CA GLU A 227 6.96 -14.85 -0.42
C GLU A 227 7.08 -14.32 1.01
N ARG A 228 7.51 -15.18 1.94
CA ARG A 228 7.68 -14.83 3.35
C ARG A 228 8.95 -15.47 3.88
N GLU A 229 9.75 -14.67 4.56
CA GLU A 229 10.90 -15.15 5.32
C GLU A 229 10.47 -15.19 6.79
N SER A 230 10.41 -16.37 7.42
CA SER A 230 9.91 -16.53 8.80
C SER A 230 11.04 -16.92 9.75
N GLY A 231 11.36 -16.04 10.69
CA GLY A 231 12.42 -16.23 11.68
C GLY A 231 13.77 -16.61 11.03
N ALA A 232 14.07 -15.96 9.91
CA ALA A 232 15.24 -16.23 9.08
C ALA A 232 16.47 -15.47 9.59
N ALA A 233 17.64 -16.11 9.49
CA ALA A 233 18.93 -15.48 9.77
C ALA A 233 19.45 -14.70 8.55
N GLN A 234 18.98 -15.05 7.35
CA GLN A 234 19.29 -14.35 6.11
C GLN A 234 17.99 -13.93 5.44
N TYR A 235 17.92 -12.67 5.03
CA TYR A 235 16.73 -12.13 4.35
C TYR A 235 17.05 -10.89 3.54
N THR A 236 16.12 -10.46 2.69
CA THR A 236 16.21 -9.17 2.00
C THR A 236 15.09 -8.24 2.46
N PHE A 237 15.46 -7.04 2.91
CA PHE A 237 14.49 -6.00 3.25
C PHE A 237 14.87 -4.70 2.54
N LEU A 238 13.94 -4.14 1.75
CA LEU A 238 14.13 -2.91 0.97
C LEU A 238 15.36 -2.94 0.05
N GLY A 239 15.62 -4.10 -0.55
CA GLY A 239 16.76 -4.31 -1.45
C GLY A 239 18.11 -4.50 -0.75
N VAL A 240 18.14 -4.52 0.59
CA VAL A 240 19.35 -4.80 1.38
C VAL A 240 19.31 -6.22 1.92
N ARG A 241 20.39 -6.97 1.71
CA ARG A 241 20.56 -8.33 2.26
C ARG A 241 21.10 -8.26 3.69
N PHE A 242 20.40 -8.92 4.61
CA PHE A 242 20.82 -9.12 6.00
C PHE A 242 21.32 -10.55 6.18
N ASP A 243 22.39 -10.71 6.97
CA ASP A 243 22.94 -12.01 7.33
C ASP A 243 23.42 -12.01 8.79
N HIS A 244 22.58 -12.55 9.67
CA HIS A 244 22.83 -12.66 11.12
C HIS A 244 23.73 -13.86 11.48
N SER A 245 24.05 -14.74 10.53
CA SER A 245 24.94 -15.88 10.79
C SER A 245 26.40 -15.43 11.02
N LEU A 246 26.76 -14.28 10.46
CA LEU A 246 28.11 -13.72 10.55
C LEU A 246 28.37 -12.96 11.85
N THR A 247 27.32 -12.47 12.51
CA THR A 247 27.44 -11.67 13.75
C THR A 247 27.99 -12.50 14.92
N ARG A 248 27.80 -13.83 14.91
CA ARG A 248 28.38 -14.75 15.91
C ARG A 248 29.90 -14.92 15.81
N ARG A 249 30.56 -14.37 14.77
CA ARG A 249 32.02 -14.48 14.61
C ARG A 249 32.81 -13.30 15.20
N TYR A 250 32.12 -12.25 15.64
CA TYR A 250 32.74 -11.01 16.11
C TYR A 250 32.38 -10.64 17.57
N LEU A 251 31.73 -11.56 18.29
CA LEU A 251 31.52 -11.55 19.74
C LEU A 251 32.23 -12.77 20.34
#